data_AF-K1YVZ5-F1
#
_entry.id   AF-K1YVZ5-F1
#
_cell.length_a   1.000
_cell.length_b   1.000
_cell.length_c   1.000
_cell.angle_alpha   90.00
_cell.angle_beta   90.00
_cell.angle_gamma   90.00
#
_symmetry.space_group_name_H-M   'P 1'
#
loop_
_entity.id
_entity.type
_entity.pdbx_description
1 polymer ?
#
loop_
_entity_poly.entity_id
_entity_poly.type
_entity_poly.pdbx_seq_one_letter_code
_entity_poly.pdbx_strand_id
1 'polypeptide(L)' 'MSEGTVKWFNEQKGFGFIEKDGGGDLFVHFSAIQASGFKTLAEGQRVSFDVA' A
#
# COMPACT_ATOMS: atom_id res chain seq x y z
N MET A 1 7.58 11.51 3.09
CA MET A 1 7.39 10.17 3.68
C MET A 1 6.22 10.22 4.66
N SER A 2 5.09 9.70 4.20
CA SER A 2 3.89 9.48 5.01
C SER A 2 3.83 8.00 5.39
N GLU A 3 3.14 7.69 6.48
CA GLU A 3 2.93 6.31 6.93
C GLU A 3 1.45 5.94 6.95
N GLY A 4 1.21 4.64 6.91
CA GLY A 4 -0.12 4.08 7.02
C GLY A 4 -0.09 2.57 7.13
N THR A 5 -1.29 2.01 7.23
CA THR A 5 -1.52 0.58 7.39
C THR A 5 -2.27 0.07 6.17
N VAL A 6 -1.81 -1.03 5.59
CA VAL A 6 -2.48 -1.65 4.44
C VAL A 6 -3.87 -2.13 4.88
N LYS A 7 -4.91 -1.52 4.32
CA LYS A 7 -6.31 -1.84 4.63
C LYS A 7 -6.74 -3.13 3.96
N TRP A 8 -6.30 -3.31 2.71
CA TRP A 8 -6.38 -4.56 1.96
C TRP A 8 -5.56 -4.41 0.68
N PHE A 9 -5.10 -5.53 0.13
CA PHE A 9 -4.45 -5.57 -1.17
C PHE A 9 -4.89 -6.83 -1.92
N ASN A 10 -5.30 -6.66 -3.18
CA ASN A 10 -5.66 -7.78 -4.04
C ASN A 10 -4.46 -8.13 -4.92
N GLU A 11 -3.78 -9.22 -4.57
CA GLU A 11 -2.59 -9.70 -5.28
C GLU A 11 -2.89 -10.16 -6.71
N GLN A 12 -4.10 -10.67 -6.96
CA GLN A 12 -4.52 -11.12 -8.29
C GLN A 12 -4.78 -9.94 -9.23
N LYS A 13 -5.36 -8.84 -8.70
CA LYS A 13 -5.65 -7.63 -9.47
C LYS A 13 -4.49 -6.62 -9.46
N GLY A 14 -3.55 -6.74 -8.52
CA GLY A 14 -2.39 -5.88 -8.39
C GLY A 14 -2.69 -4.48 -7.83
N PHE A 15 -3.74 -4.32 -7.03
CA PHE A 15 -4.04 -3.03 -6.38
C PHE A 15 -4.68 -3.20 -5.01
N GLY A 16 -4.63 -2.14 -4.22
CA GLY A 16 -5.19 -2.12 -2.88
C GLY A 16 -5.33 -0.72 -2.32
N PHE A 17 -5.57 -0.66 -1.02
CA PHE A 17 -5.69 0.58 -0.28
C PHE A 17 -4.87 0.55 1.01
N ILE A 18 -4.30 1.69 1.34
CA ILE A 18 -3.55 1.95 2.57
C ILE A 18 -4.32 3.01 3.35
N GLU A 19 -4.68 2.71 4.58
CA GLU A 19 -5.25 3.68 5.51
C GLU A 19 -4.10 4.53 6.08
N LYS A 20 -4.15 5.85 5.85
CA LYS A 20 -3.12 6.78 6.32
C LYS A 20 -3.35 7.13 7.78
N ASP A 21 -2.27 7.37 8.53
CA ASP A 21 -2.37 7.79 9.93
C ASP A 21 -3.09 9.13 10.13
N GLY A 22 -2.96 10.03 9.15
CA GLY A 22 -3.68 11.32 9.13
C GLY A 22 -5.13 11.21 8.67
N GLY A 23 -5.64 10.00 8.46
CA GLY A 23 -6.97 9.72 7.95
C GLY A 23 -7.05 9.68 6.43
N GLY A 24 -8.07 8.96 5.96
CA GLY A 24 -8.36 8.74 4.56
C GLY A 24 -7.61 7.57 3.94
N ASP A 25 -8.21 7.02 2.89
CA ASP A 25 -7.67 5.86 2.18
C ASP A 25 -6.79 6.32 1.00
N LEU A 26 -5.62 5.71 0.86
CA LEU A 26 -4.70 5.92 -0.25
C LEU A 26 -4.77 4.70 -1.17
N PHE A 27 -5.09 4.94 -2.44
CA PHE A 27 -5.02 3.89 -3.46
C PHE A 27 -3.56 3.57 -3.80
N VAL A 28 -3.23 2.28 -3.88
CA VAL A 28 -1.90 1.80 -4.28
C VAL A 28 -2.02 0.76 -5.40
N HIS A 29 -1.18 0.92 -6.42
CA HIS A 29 -1.03 -0.05 -7.50
C HIS A 29 0.31 -0.78 -7.37
N PHE A 30 0.37 -2.05 -7.79
CA PHE A 30 1.57 -2.89 -7.65
C PHE A 30 2.82 -2.27 -8.29
N SER A 31 2.64 -1.46 -9.34
CA SER A 31 3.74 -0.77 -10.02
C SER A 31 4.49 0.20 -9.10
N ALA A 32 3.81 0.76 -8.10
CA ALA A 32 4.39 1.70 -7.13
C ALA A 32 5.15 1.00 -5.98
N ILE A 33 4.98 -0.31 -5.82
CA ILE A 33 5.65 -1.08 -4.76
C ILE A 33 7.12 -1.28 -5.14
N GLN A 34 8.00 -0.77 -4.28
CA GLN A 34 9.46 -0.91 -4.38
C GLN A 34 9.90 -2.20 -3.67
N ALA A 35 9.56 -3.35 -4.25
CA ALA A 35 10.00 -4.67 -3.80
C ALA A 35 10.65 -5.44 -4.94
N SER A 36 11.69 -6.21 -4.63
CA SER A 36 12.30 -7.16 -5.55
C SER A 36 11.50 -8.48 -5.52
N GLY A 37 10.95 -8.90 -6.65
CA GLY A 37 10.13 -10.10 -6.76
C GLY A 37 8.63 -9.82 -6.77
N PHE A 38 7.85 -10.57 -5.99
CA PHE A 38 6.39 -10.45 -5.97
C PHE A 38 5.97 -9.20 -5.21
N LYS A 39 5.37 -8.24 -5.92
CA LYS A 39 5.03 -6.91 -5.41
C LYS A 39 3.66 -6.93 -4.73
N THR A 40 3.62 -7.40 -3.49
CA THR A 40 2.38 -7.46 -2.71
C THR A 40 2.51 -6.85 -1.33
N LEU A 41 1.35 -6.60 -0.71
CA LEU A 41 1.20 -5.99 0.60
C LEU A 41 0.26 -6.85 1.42
N ALA A 42 0.64 -7.19 2.65
CA ALA A 42 -0.23 -7.92 3.56
C ALA A 42 -1.22 -6.97 4.24
N GLU A 43 -2.46 -7.38 4.43
CA GLU A 43 -3.43 -6.63 5.24
C GLU A 43 -2.90 -6.43 6.67
N GLY A 44 -3.06 -5.21 7.20
CA GLY A 44 -2.52 -4.81 8.50
C GLY A 44 -1.02 -4.49 8.49
N GLN A 45 -0.34 -4.65 7.36
CA GLN A 45 1.08 -4.32 7.26
C GLN A 45 1.30 -2.80 7.37
N ARG A 46 2.26 -2.41 8.20
CA ARG A 46 2.73 -1.04 8.30
C ARG A 46 3.64 -0.70 7.12
N VAL A 47 3.36 0.40 6.43
CA VAL A 47 4.11 0.83 5.25
C VAL A 47 4.38 2.33 5.29
N SER A 48 5.53 2.72 4.75
CA SER A 48 5.87 4.11 4.47
C SER A 48 5.78 4.33 2.96
N PHE A 49 5.23 5.48 2.54
CA PHE A 49 5.04 5.84 1.15
C PHE A 49 5.24 7.34 0.94
N ASP A 50 5.54 7.74 -0.28
CA ASP A 50 5.53 9.14 -0.70
C ASP A 50 4.32 9.38 -1.61
N VAL A 51 3.48 10.35 -1.23
CA VAL A 51 2.36 10.82 -2.05
C VAL A 51 2.87 12.05 -2.79
N ALA A 52 3.18 11.86 -4.09
CA ALA A 52 3.60 12.94 -4.99
C ALA A 52 2.42 13.41 -5.85
#